data_AF-A0A0H2SWW9-F1
#
_entry.id   AF-A0A0H2SWW9-F1
#
_cell.length_a   1.000
_cell.length_b   1.000
_cell.length_c   1.000
_cell.angle_alpha   90.00
_cell.angle_beta   90.00
_cell.angle_gamma   90.00
#
_symmetry.space_group_name_H-M   'P 1'
#
loop_
_entity.id
_entity.type
_entity.pdbx_description
1 polymer ?
#
loop_
_entity_poly.entity_id
_entity_poly.type
_entity_poly.pdbx_seq_one_letter_code
_entity_poly.pdbx_strand_id
1 'polypeptide(L)'
;MKKKIDYKVQESEDLKRNELKEKKPYVYEKILKFEEKVKRGESFAIIQFQYNYACNFNCVHCGISQLRKPGARSFTPEDVKELSRQADEMGLAHFVITGGEPLVFPDLDEVIKAIDPQKFYISLDTNGWYFDEEKAFHLKELGVDKIQLSLDSLNEIEHDEFRKKKGSHARALRAIDAAKKAGLNIIIQTVVTKQRVYSEEFEEFLKFLNSKDVGVFVTYAKPVGNWEGNYDVLVTKKDMDYVRELEKKYNVFTHLTPGYGLDLGCIAVKRMISVTQYGDVMPCPYIHASLGNVFEEPLKDIIERGLKIKWFGKYVDTCLIAEDKHFIEEYDSKRIYGNKPLPVPWFKVFDENDYIKDEEKLKTEKTKNGYLRWRK
;
A
#
# COMPACT_ATOMS: atom_id res chain seq x y z
N MET A 1 4.45 -22.35 26.16
CA MET A 1 4.74 -20.96 26.59
C MET A 1 4.08 -19.98 25.63
N LYS A 2 2.93 -19.41 26.02
CA LYS A 2 2.27 -18.32 25.26
C LYS A 2 3.18 -17.09 25.31
N LYS A 3 3.49 -16.53 24.14
CA LYS A 3 4.52 -15.53 23.90
C LYS A 3 4.12 -14.17 24.50
N LYS A 4 5.03 -13.56 25.26
CA LYS A 4 4.93 -12.22 25.89
C LYS A 4 4.88 -11.02 24.90
N ILE A 5 4.66 -11.28 23.62
CA ILE A 5 4.59 -10.25 22.56
C ILE A 5 3.19 -9.62 22.50
N ASP A 6 2.19 -10.26 23.13
CA ASP A 6 0.76 -10.06 22.84
C ASP A 6 0.04 -8.90 23.54
N TYR A 7 0.50 -8.34 24.66
CA TYR A 7 -0.40 -7.47 25.44
C TYR A 7 -0.45 -6.01 24.97
N LYS A 8 0.69 -5.34 24.78
CA LYS A 8 0.70 -3.89 24.45
C LYS A 8 0.31 -3.56 23.00
N VAL A 9 0.71 -4.40 22.04
CA VAL A 9 0.37 -4.20 20.62
C VAL A 9 -1.12 -4.45 20.41
N GLN A 10 -1.68 -5.48 21.04
CA GLN A 10 -3.09 -5.80 20.93
C GLN A 10 -3.98 -4.77 21.64
N GLU A 11 -3.57 -4.27 22.81
CA GLU A 11 -4.25 -3.16 23.50
C GLU A 11 -4.26 -1.86 22.67
N SER A 12 -3.14 -1.53 22.00
CA SER A 12 -3.03 -0.40 21.06
C SER A 12 -3.94 -0.54 19.84
N GLU A 13 -4.01 -1.73 19.24
CA GLU A 13 -4.91 -2.00 18.11
C GLU A 13 -6.38 -1.99 18.51
N ASP A 14 -6.72 -2.54 19.68
CA ASP A 14 -8.08 -2.56 20.20
C ASP A 14 -8.57 -1.14 20.51
N LEU A 15 -7.71 -0.28 21.08
CA LEU A 15 -8.00 1.14 21.29
C LEU A 15 -8.29 1.86 19.97
N LYS A 16 -7.45 1.65 18.94
CA LYS A 16 -7.64 2.26 17.61
C LYS A 16 -8.92 1.77 16.94
N ARG A 17 -9.27 0.48 17.10
CA ARG A 17 -10.53 -0.09 16.59
C ARG A 17 -11.75 0.47 17.32
N ASN A 18 -11.66 0.67 18.63
CA ASN A 18 -12.72 1.30 19.41
C ASN A 18 -12.91 2.76 19.00
N GLU A 19 -11.81 3.51 18.84
CA GLU A 19 -11.88 4.89 18.32
C GLU A 19 -12.52 4.93 16.94
N LEU A 20 -12.17 4.01 16.04
CA LEU A 20 -12.77 3.93 14.71
C LEU A 20 -14.27 3.63 14.78
N LYS A 21 -14.68 2.71 15.65
CA LYS A 21 -16.09 2.37 15.88
C LYS A 21 -16.90 3.57 16.36
N GLU A 22 -16.33 4.39 17.23
CA GLU A 22 -17.00 5.59 17.76
C GLU A 22 -17.03 6.74 16.74
N LYS A 23 -15.90 7.00 16.06
CA LYS A 23 -15.77 8.16 15.17
C LYS A 23 -16.30 7.92 13.76
N LYS A 24 -16.20 6.70 13.25
CA LYS A 24 -16.59 6.30 11.88
C LYS A 24 -17.29 4.94 11.89
N PRO A 25 -18.48 4.82 12.52
CA PRO A 25 -19.18 3.53 12.67
C PRO A 25 -19.44 2.84 11.32
N TYR A 26 -19.74 3.60 10.27
CA TYR A 26 -19.98 3.04 8.94
C TYR A 26 -18.72 2.40 8.32
N VAL A 27 -17.55 2.99 8.54
CA VAL A 27 -16.26 2.38 8.13
C VAL A 27 -16.02 1.08 8.90
N TYR A 28 -16.29 1.09 10.21
CA TYR A 28 -16.15 -0.09 11.06
C TYR A 28 -17.07 -1.24 10.61
N GLU A 29 -18.32 -0.95 10.24
CA GLU A 29 -19.26 -1.94 9.70
C GLU A 29 -18.76 -2.61 8.41
N LYS A 30 -18.10 -1.87 7.51
CA LYS A 30 -17.49 -2.45 6.30
C LYS A 30 -16.36 -3.42 6.65
N ILE A 31 -15.53 -3.08 7.63
CA ILE A 31 -14.41 -3.92 8.08
C ILE A 31 -14.90 -5.25 8.65
N LEU A 32 -16.01 -5.25 9.41
CA LEU A 32 -16.61 -6.48 9.95
C LEU A 32 -17.02 -7.48 8.86
N LYS A 33 -17.30 -7.01 7.64
CA LYS A 33 -17.72 -7.84 6.50
C LYS A 33 -16.54 -8.43 5.72
N PHE A 34 -15.29 -8.11 6.04
CA PHE A 34 -14.12 -8.56 5.26
C PHE A 34 -14.00 -10.08 5.19
N GLU A 35 -14.22 -10.79 6.30
CA GLU A 35 -14.18 -12.26 6.31
C GLU A 35 -15.23 -12.88 5.37
N GLU A 36 -16.46 -12.34 5.38
CA GLU A 36 -17.54 -12.79 4.49
C GLU A 36 -17.24 -12.49 3.03
N LYS A 37 -16.70 -11.30 2.72
CA LYS A 37 -16.24 -10.95 1.37
C LYS A 37 -15.19 -11.93 0.86
N VAL A 38 -14.19 -12.27 1.67
CA VAL A 38 -13.17 -13.28 1.33
C VAL A 38 -13.80 -14.64 1.07
N LYS A 39 -14.79 -15.07 1.87
CA LYS A 39 -15.52 -16.33 1.63
C LYS A 39 -16.28 -16.35 0.30
N ARG A 40 -16.76 -15.19 -0.16
CA ARG A 40 -17.42 -15.01 -1.46
C ARG A 40 -16.44 -14.80 -2.63
N GLY A 41 -15.14 -14.77 -2.36
CA GLY A 41 -14.13 -14.49 -3.39
C GLY A 41 -14.09 -13.03 -3.83
N GLU A 42 -14.59 -12.11 -3.00
CA GLU A 42 -14.62 -10.68 -3.29
C GLU A 42 -13.40 -9.96 -2.76
N SER A 43 -13.00 -8.89 -3.45
CA SER A 43 -12.01 -7.94 -2.98
C SER A 43 -12.58 -7.03 -1.88
N PHE A 44 -11.73 -6.67 -0.93
CA PHE A 44 -11.95 -5.58 0.03
C PHE A 44 -10.79 -4.57 -0.02
N ALA A 45 -10.28 -4.35 -1.24
CA ALA A 45 -9.07 -3.57 -1.47
C ALA A 45 -9.04 -2.20 -0.78
N ILE A 46 -7.86 -1.89 -0.25
CA ILE A 46 -7.41 -0.53 -0.03
C ILE A 46 -7.16 0.09 -1.40
N ILE A 47 -7.72 1.27 -1.66
CA ILE A 47 -7.45 2.04 -2.86
C ILE A 47 -6.23 2.92 -2.60
N GLN A 48 -5.08 2.53 -3.14
CA GLN A 48 -3.93 3.43 -3.20
C GLN A 48 -4.14 4.42 -4.35
N PHE A 49 -4.50 5.65 -4.02
CA PHE A 49 -4.90 6.66 -4.99
C PHE A 49 -3.75 7.60 -5.32
N GLN A 50 -3.14 7.40 -6.49
CA GLN A 50 -2.07 8.25 -7.03
C GLN A 50 -2.68 9.48 -7.71
N TYR A 51 -3.27 10.38 -6.92
CA TYR A 51 -4.08 11.49 -7.42
C TYR A 51 -3.33 12.41 -8.40
N ASN A 52 -2.09 12.75 -8.06
CA ASN A 52 -1.25 13.64 -8.85
C ASN A 52 0.22 13.24 -8.71
N TYR A 53 1.00 13.34 -9.78
CA TYR A 53 2.42 13.00 -9.78
C TYR A 53 3.38 14.14 -9.41
N ALA A 54 2.88 15.33 -9.08
CA ALA A 54 3.70 16.44 -8.58
C ALA A 54 4.42 16.04 -7.28
N CYS A 55 5.74 16.22 -7.23
CA CYS A 55 6.55 15.87 -6.06
C CYS A 55 7.74 16.82 -5.93
N ASN A 56 8.08 17.20 -4.71
CA ASN A 56 9.22 18.03 -4.37
C ASN A 56 10.54 17.23 -4.19
N PHE A 57 10.52 15.92 -4.46
CA PHE A 57 11.62 14.95 -4.34
C PHE A 57 11.83 14.18 -5.65
N ASN A 58 12.99 13.54 -5.81
CA ASN A 58 13.35 12.69 -6.97
C ASN A 58 14.10 11.41 -6.53
N CYS A 59 13.55 10.72 -5.54
CA CYS A 59 14.16 9.57 -4.84
C CYS A 59 14.78 8.51 -5.77
N VAL A 60 15.85 7.86 -5.30
CA VAL A 60 16.57 6.81 -6.04
C VAL A 60 15.68 5.62 -6.43
N HIS A 61 14.67 5.31 -5.63
CA HIS A 61 13.82 4.11 -5.76
C HIS A 61 12.38 4.41 -6.22
N CYS A 62 12.10 5.63 -6.68
CA CYS A 62 10.73 6.06 -6.97
C CYS A 62 10.05 5.14 -8.00
N GLY A 63 8.99 4.44 -7.56
CA GLY A 63 8.29 3.46 -8.40
C GLY A 63 7.40 4.07 -9.48
N ILE A 64 6.96 5.32 -9.30
CA ILE A 64 5.98 5.97 -10.18
C ILE A 64 6.61 6.97 -11.16
N SER A 65 7.94 7.08 -11.21
CA SER A 65 8.66 8.10 -11.99
C SER A 65 8.35 8.04 -13.50
N GLN A 66 8.02 6.86 -14.01
CA GLN A 66 7.72 6.60 -15.42
C GLN A 66 6.21 6.63 -15.73
N LEU A 67 5.33 6.82 -14.74
CA LEU A 67 3.87 6.76 -14.94
C LEU A 67 3.24 8.05 -15.49
N ARG A 68 4.02 9.13 -15.62
CA ARG A 68 3.52 10.42 -16.11
C ARG A 68 3.16 10.34 -17.60
N LYS A 69 1.95 10.77 -17.94
CA LYS A 69 1.42 10.90 -19.31
C LYS A 69 1.07 12.39 -19.58
N PRO A 70 2.01 13.22 -20.08
CA PRO A 70 1.73 14.62 -20.37
C PRO A 70 0.52 14.79 -21.29
N GLY A 71 -0.40 15.68 -20.94
CA GLY A 71 -1.60 15.97 -21.74
C GLY A 71 -2.75 14.96 -21.61
N ALA A 72 -2.58 13.87 -20.85
CA ALA A 72 -3.69 12.94 -20.58
C ALA A 72 -4.71 13.56 -19.60
N ARG A 73 -5.98 13.17 -19.74
CA ARG A 73 -7.05 13.54 -18.78
C ARG A 73 -6.68 13.04 -17.39
N SER A 74 -6.68 13.94 -16.41
CA SER A 74 -6.49 13.60 -15.01
C SER A 74 -7.77 13.75 -14.20
N PHE A 75 -7.80 13.13 -13.02
CA PHE A 75 -8.88 13.32 -12.04
C PHE A 75 -9.16 14.79 -11.74
N THR A 76 -10.45 15.10 -11.59
CA THR A 76 -10.97 16.28 -10.89
C THR A 76 -11.62 15.85 -9.56
N PRO A 77 -11.89 16.76 -8.61
CA PRO A 77 -12.63 16.40 -7.39
C PRO A 77 -13.98 15.72 -7.64
N GLU A 78 -14.70 16.04 -8.72
CA GLU A 78 -15.95 15.36 -9.05
C GLU A 78 -15.71 13.90 -9.52
N ASP A 79 -14.63 13.66 -10.27
CA ASP A 79 -14.21 12.29 -10.61
C ASP A 79 -13.83 11.49 -9.35
N VAL A 80 -13.19 12.14 -8.38
CA VAL A 80 -12.84 11.51 -7.09
C VAL A 80 -14.11 11.10 -6.33
N LYS A 81 -15.13 11.95 -6.34
CA LYS A 81 -16.43 11.67 -5.72
C LYS A 81 -17.13 10.48 -6.39
N GLU A 82 -17.04 10.38 -7.71
CA GLU A 82 -17.59 9.23 -8.44
C GLU A 82 -16.82 7.93 -8.13
N LEU A 83 -15.48 7.99 -8.08
CA LEU A 83 -14.66 6.85 -7.63
C LEU A 83 -15.00 6.43 -6.19
N SER A 84 -15.18 7.40 -5.30
CA SER A 84 -15.60 7.19 -3.91
C SER A 84 -16.96 6.49 -3.83
N ARG A 85 -17.96 6.96 -4.60
CA ARG A 85 -19.28 6.33 -4.68
C ARG A 85 -19.19 4.87 -5.12
N GLN A 86 -18.45 4.58 -6.20
CA GLN A 86 -18.28 3.20 -6.68
C GLN A 86 -17.57 2.32 -5.64
N ALA A 87 -16.53 2.83 -4.97
CA ALA A 87 -15.82 2.11 -3.92
C ALA A 87 -16.72 1.82 -2.70
N ASP A 88 -17.59 2.76 -2.33
CA ASP A 88 -18.56 2.65 -1.24
C ASP A 88 -19.59 1.55 -1.52
N GLU A 89 -20.15 1.52 -2.73
CA GLU A 89 -21.10 0.50 -3.19
C GLU A 89 -20.51 -0.93 -3.17
N MET A 90 -19.20 -1.04 -3.39
CA MET A 90 -18.47 -2.30 -3.28
C MET A 90 -18.17 -2.72 -1.83
N GLY A 91 -18.40 -1.81 -0.86
CA GLY A 91 -18.06 -2.00 0.55
C GLY A 91 -16.56 -1.86 0.84
N LEU A 92 -15.82 -1.16 -0.02
CA LEU A 92 -14.43 -0.80 0.27
C LEU A 92 -14.39 0.27 1.37
N ALA A 93 -13.37 0.21 2.23
CA ALA A 93 -13.35 0.96 3.48
C ALA A 93 -12.15 1.90 3.63
N HIS A 94 -11.17 1.87 2.72
CA HIS A 94 -9.89 2.54 2.94
C HIS A 94 -9.30 3.15 1.66
N PHE A 95 -9.01 4.44 1.71
CA PHE A 95 -8.19 5.16 0.73
C PHE A 95 -6.81 5.51 1.30
N VAL A 96 -5.78 5.40 0.47
CA VAL A 96 -4.44 5.95 0.72
C VAL A 96 -4.17 7.00 -0.36
N ILE A 97 -4.16 8.27 0.01
CA ILE A 97 -3.83 9.38 -0.91
C ILE A 97 -2.32 9.45 -1.06
N THR A 98 -1.85 9.38 -2.29
CA THR A 98 -0.43 9.34 -2.66
C THR A 98 -0.26 9.87 -4.08
N GLY A 99 0.85 9.50 -4.72
CA GLY A 99 1.18 9.80 -6.11
C GLY A 99 2.61 10.28 -6.14
N GLY A 100 2.78 11.56 -6.43
CA GLY A 100 3.94 12.29 -5.96
C GLY A 100 3.82 12.58 -4.46
N GLU A 101 3.88 13.85 -4.06
CA GLU A 101 3.76 14.27 -2.65
C GLU A 101 2.41 14.96 -2.41
N PRO A 102 1.48 14.36 -1.64
CA PRO A 102 0.17 14.96 -1.40
C PRO A 102 0.20 16.38 -0.85
N LEU A 103 1.16 16.71 0.01
CA LEU A 103 1.24 18.04 0.63
C LEU A 103 1.68 19.16 -0.34
N VAL A 104 1.95 18.85 -1.61
CA VAL A 104 2.12 19.85 -2.67
C VAL A 104 0.92 19.97 -3.60
N PHE A 105 -0.13 19.17 -3.40
CA PHE A 105 -1.33 19.23 -4.23
C PHE A 105 -2.15 20.47 -3.83
N PRO A 106 -2.47 21.37 -4.78
CA PRO A 106 -3.16 22.62 -4.46
C PRO A 106 -4.60 22.41 -3.97
N ASP A 107 -5.20 21.27 -4.30
CA ASP A 107 -6.59 20.89 -4.09
C ASP A 107 -6.74 19.66 -3.18
N LEU A 108 -5.75 19.42 -2.31
CA LEU A 108 -5.74 18.26 -1.41
C LEU A 108 -6.99 18.20 -0.51
N ASP A 109 -7.42 19.34 0.01
CA ASP A 109 -8.58 19.45 0.91
C ASP A 109 -9.88 19.02 0.19
N GLU A 110 -10.06 19.46 -1.06
CA GLU A 110 -11.19 19.07 -1.92
C GLU A 110 -11.16 17.58 -2.21
N VAL A 111 -9.99 17.01 -2.49
CA VAL A 111 -9.83 15.56 -2.72
C VAL A 111 -10.20 14.75 -1.48
N ILE A 112 -9.72 15.14 -0.29
CA ILE A 112 -10.07 14.46 0.96
C ILE A 112 -11.59 14.49 1.19
N LYS A 113 -12.23 15.64 0.97
CA LYS A 113 -13.69 15.79 1.08
C LYS A 113 -14.44 14.96 0.05
N ALA A 114 -13.95 14.91 -1.20
CA ALA A 114 -14.55 14.14 -2.28
C ALA A 114 -14.47 12.62 -2.05
N ILE A 115 -13.42 12.14 -1.36
CA ILE A 115 -13.34 10.75 -0.92
C ILE A 115 -14.43 10.42 0.12
N ASP A 116 -14.89 11.41 0.89
CA ASP A 116 -15.81 11.28 2.03
C ASP A 116 -15.18 10.58 3.25
N PRO A 117 -14.63 11.35 4.20
CA PRO A 117 -14.02 10.81 5.42
C PRO A 117 -14.98 10.04 6.32
N GLN A 118 -16.31 10.17 6.17
CA GLN A 118 -17.26 9.39 6.96
C GLN A 118 -17.50 7.99 6.38
N LYS A 119 -17.19 7.81 5.09
CA LYS A 119 -17.34 6.53 4.39
C LYS A 119 -16.07 5.72 4.31
N PHE A 120 -14.91 6.35 4.50
CA PHE A 120 -13.61 5.71 4.37
C PHE A 120 -12.67 6.10 5.52
N TYR A 121 -11.87 5.12 5.92
CA TYR A 121 -10.60 5.38 6.58
C TYR A 121 -9.66 6.02 5.55
N ILE A 122 -9.09 7.18 5.86
CA ILE A 122 -8.21 7.91 4.95
C ILE A 122 -6.81 7.92 5.53
N SER A 123 -5.88 7.39 4.75
CA SER A 123 -4.45 7.52 5.00
C SER A 123 -3.81 8.46 3.98
N LEU A 124 -2.75 9.13 4.38
CA LEU A 124 -1.96 9.99 3.51
C LEU A 124 -0.49 9.59 3.57
N ASP A 125 0.08 9.28 2.41
CA ASP A 125 1.52 9.08 2.27
C ASP A 125 2.21 10.44 2.21
N THR A 126 3.34 10.62 2.88
CA THR A 126 4.12 11.86 2.77
C THR A 126 5.61 11.63 3.00
N ASN A 127 6.43 12.43 2.33
CA ASN A 127 7.86 12.58 2.58
C ASN A 127 8.18 13.46 3.81
N GLY A 128 7.17 14.06 4.44
CA GLY A 128 7.30 14.83 5.68
C GLY A 128 7.86 16.24 5.49
N TRP A 129 8.18 16.66 4.26
CA TRP A 129 8.87 17.94 4.04
C TRP A 129 8.04 19.17 4.41
N TYR A 130 6.73 19.11 4.15
CA TYR A 130 5.74 20.13 4.48
C TYR A 130 4.77 19.67 5.59
N PHE A 131 5.14 18.63 6.33
CA PHE A 131 4.32 18.09 7.40
C PHE A 131 4.79 18.60 8.77
N ASP A 132 4.31 19.78 9.14
CA ASP A 132 4.50 20.35 10.47
C ASP A 132 3.26 20.16 11.36
N GLU A 133 3.30 20.75 12.56
CA GLU A 133 2.23 20.64 13.54
C GLU A 133 0.91 21.25 13.05
N GLU A 134 0.95 22.43 12.41
CA GLU A 134 -0.23 23.08 11.84
C GLU A 134 -0.86 22.19 10.76
N LYS A 135 -0.04 21.67 9.84
CA LYS A 135 -0.54 20.77 8.79
C LYS A 135 -1.11 19.47 9.37
N ALA A 136 -0.51 18.94 10.44
CA ALA A 136 -1.01 17.73 11.11
C ALA A 136 -2.39 17.94 11.73
N PHE A 137 -2.61 19.04 12.47
CA PHE A 137 -3.93 19.38 13.02
C PHE A 137 -4.96 19.61 11.92
N HIS A 138 -4.61 20.37 10.89
CA HIS A 138 -5.48 20.62 9.72
C HIS A 138 -5.95 19.32 9.05
N LEU A 139 -5.03 18.39 8.78
CA LEU A 139 -5.39 17.10 8.17
C LEU A 139 -6.25 16.23 9.09
N LYS A 140 -6.02 16.27 10.40
CA LYS A 140 -6.88 15.58 11.38
C LYS A 140 -8.30 16.14 11.35
N GLU A 141 -8.46 17.46 11.32
CA GLU A 141 -9.76 18.15 11.25
C GLU A 141 -10.50 17.82 9.95
N LEU A 142 -9.79 17.69 8.82
CA LEU A 142 -10.35 17.23 7.56
C LEU A 142 -10.78 15.76 7.54
N GLY A 143 -10.44 14.99 8.58
CA GLY A 143 -10.84 13.59 8.72
C GLY A 143 -9.82 12.57 8.18
N VAL A 144 -8.56 12.98 7.97
CA VAL A 144 -7.46 12.04 7.77
C VAL A 144 -7.22 11.28 9.07
N ASP A 145 -7.12 9.95 8.97
CA ASP A 145 -6.99 9.08 10.13
C ASP A 145 -5.55 8.70 10.42
N LYS A 146 -4.73 8.61 9.35
CA LYS A 146 -3.39 8.02 9.42
C LYS A 146 -2.40 8.67 8.46
N ILE A 147 -1.17 8.84 8.94
CA ILE A 147 -0.02 9.24 8.15
C ILE A 147 0.89 8.04 7.92
N GLN A 148 1.30 7.85 6.67
CA GLN A 148 2.38 6.94 6.29
C GLN A 148 3.58 7.78 5.92
N LEU A 149 4.49 7.93 6.87
CA LEU A 149 5.64 8.82 6.73
C LEU A 149 6.84 8.05 6.20
N SER A 150 7.43 8.56 5.13
CA SER A 150 8.63 8.02 4.51
C SER A 150 9.89 8.31 5.33
N LEU A 151 10.57 7.27 5.81
CA LEU A 151 11.89 7.34 6.46
C LEU A 151 12.66 6.04 6.15
N ASP A 152 13.92 6.14 5.73
CA ASP A 152 14.68 4.98 5.20
C ASP A 152 16.01 4.67 5.88
N SER A 153 16.51 5.57 6.73
CA SER A 153 17.68 5.32 7.57
C SER A 153 17.60 6.25 8.79
N LEU A 154 18.19 5.84 9.91
CA LEU A 154 18.47 6.75 11.03
C LEU A 154 19.72 7.61 10.78
N ASN A 155 20.52 7.26 9.78
CA ASN A 155 21.63 8.07 9.31
C ASN A 155 21.09 9.17 8.37
N GLU A 156 21.33 10.42 8.74
CA GLU A 156 20.89 11.60 8.00
C GLU A 156 21.39 11.61 6.56
N ILE A 157 22.68 11.31 6.36
CA ILE A 157 23.31 11.34 5.03
C ILE A 157 22.71 10.26 4.14
N GLU A 158 22.61 9.03 4.64
CA GLU A 158 22.05 7.91 3.87
C GLU A 158 20.60 8.18 3.45
N HIS A 159 19.77 8.67 4.38
CA HIS A 159 18.38 8.98 4.08
C HIS A 159 18.25 10.11 3.05
N ASP A 160 18.98 11.22 3.26
CA ASP A 160 18.93 12.37 2.37
C ASP A 160 19.45 12.05 0.96
N GLU A 161 20.49 11.22 0.84
CA GLU A 161 21.01 10.75 -0.45
C GLU A 161 20.03 9.82 -1.16
N PHE A 162 19.45 8.86 -0.43
CA PHE A 162 18.47 7.92 -0.96
C PHE A 162 17.20 8.62 -1.46
N ARG A 163 16.78 9.67 -0.75
CA ARG A 163 15.63 10.52 -1.10
C ARG A 163 15.99 11.68 -2.04
N LYS A 164 17.29 11.88 -2.30
CA LYS A 164 17.86 12.99 -3.08
C LYS A 164 17.39 14.37 -2.60
N LYS A 165 17.30 14.56 -1.28
CA LYS A 165 16.82 15.80 -0.67
C LYS A 165 17.52 16.08 0.65
N LYS A 166 18.49 17.00 0.64
CA LYS A 166 19.18 17.45 1.85
C LYS A 166 18.21 18.04 2.89
N GLY A 167 18.36 17.63 4.15
CA GLY A 167 17.52 17.99 5.29
C GLY A 167 16.18 17.27 5.33
N SER A 168 15.98 16.20 4.55
CA SER A 168 14.74 15.42 4.56
C SER A 168 14.62 14.57 5.82
N HIS A 169 15.73 14.00 6.30
CA HIS A 169 15.77 13.19 7.51
C HIS A 169 15.26 13.96 8.73
N ALA A 170 15.84 15.13 8.97
CA ALA A 170 15.45 15.99 10.10
C ALA A 170 13.96 16.40 10.03
N ARG A 171 13.41 16.60 8.83
CA ARG A 171 11.99 16.91 8.65
C ARG A 171 11.09 15.70 8.92
N ALA A 172 11.47 14.52 8.42
CA ALA A 172 10.74 13.29 8.72
C ALA A 172 10.70 13.02 10.23
N LEU A 173 11.81 13.17 10.96
CA LEU A 173 11.79 12.98 12.41
C LEU A 173 10.84 13.95 13.14
N ARG A 174 10.79 15.23 12.72
CA ARG A 174 9.83 16.20 13.28
C ARG A 174 8.38 15.88 12.91
N ALA A 175 8.13 15.36 11.72
CA ALA A 175 6.81 14.96 11.27
C ALA A 175 6.21 13.84 12.14
N ILE A 176 7.05 12.98 12.74
CA ILE A 176 6.60 11.97 13.71
C ILE A 176 5.93 12.64 14.91
N ASP A 177 6.59 13.63 15.50
CA ASP A 177 6.09 14.30 16.69
C ASP A 177 4.84 15.14 16.38
N ALA A 178 4.81 15.81 15.22
CA ALA A 178 3.64 16.54 14.73
C ALA A 178 2.40 15.65 14.59
N ALA A 179 2.52 14.48 13.96
CA ALA A 179 1.40 13.56 13.78
C ALA A 179 0.85 13.07 15.13
N LYS A 180 1.75 12.72 16.07
CA LYS A 180 1.36 12.27 17.41
C LYS A 180 0.64 13.35 18.20
N LYS A 181 1.13 14.59 18.17
CA LYS A 181 0.48 15.73 18.84
C LYS A 181 -0.92 16.00 18.30
N ALA A 182 -1.12 15.88 16.99
CA ALA A 182 -2.42 16.03 16.35
C ALA A 182 -3.38 14.84 16.60
N GLY A 183 -2.93 13.77 17.26
CA GLY A 183 -3.72 12.56 17.45
C GLY A 183 -3.98 11.80 16.15
N LEU A 184 -3.10 11.94 15.15
CA LEU A 184 -3.11 11.13 13.94
C LEU A 184 -2.44 9.78 14.23
N ASN A 185 -2.98 8.70 13.66
CA ASN A 185 -2.24 7.46 13.61
C ASN A 185 -1.01 7.65 12.73
N ILE A 186 0.14 7.09 13.11
CA ILE A 186 1.34 7.19 12.32
C ILE A 186 2.03 5.84 12.21
N ILE A 187 2.53 5.55 11.01
CA ILE A 187 3.50 4.50 10.76
C ILE A 187 4.65 5.08 9.93
N ILE A 188 5.83 4.48 10.09
CA ILE A 188 6.94 4.73 9.19
C ILE A 188 6.90 3.72 8.06
N GLN A 189 6.98 4.20 6.83
CA GLN A 189 7.18 3.38 5.66
C GLN A 189 8.65 3.45 5.23
N THR A 190 9.25 2.27 5.04
CA THR A 190 10.63 2.15 4.58
C THR A 190 10.76 1.09 3.49
N VAL A 191 11.70 1.30 2.57
CA VAL A 191 12.07 0.30 1.58
C VAL A 191 13.22 -0.56 2.11
N VAL A 192 13.06 -1.88 2.02
CA VAL A 192 14.09 -2.84 2.44
C VAL A 192 14.59 -3.62 1.23
N THR A 193 15.90 -3.52 1.00
CA THR A 193 16.64 -4.31 0.02
C THR A 193 17.26 -5.54 0.69
N LYS A 194 17.70 -6.51 -0.11
CA LYS A 194 18.47 -7.66 0.37
C LYS A 194 19.74 -7.26 1.13
N GLN A 195 20.38 -6.15 0.77
CA GLN A 195 21.59 -5.65 1.41
C GLN A 195 21.30 -5.07 2.80
N ARG A 196 20.12 -4.49 3.00
CA ARG A 196 19.73 -3.81 4.24
C ARG A 196 19.07 -4.74 5.25
N VAL A 197 18.37 -5.78 4.80
CA VAL A 197 17.48 -6.58 5.66
C VAL A 197 18.16 -7.19 6.90
N TYR A 198 19.46 -7.50 6.82
CA TYR A 198 20.25 -8.07 7.93
C TYR A 198 21.17 -7.06 8.64
N SER A 199 21.10 -5.77 8.30
CA SER A 199 22.01 -4.79 8.89
C SER A 199 21.66 -4.52 10.36
N GLU A 200 22.69 -4.20 11.15
CA GLU A 200 22.51 -3.71 12.51
C GLU A 200 21.70 -2.41 12.52
N GLU A 201 21.94 -1.52 11.53
CA GLU A 201 21.17 -0.29 11.33
C GLU A 201 19.66 -0.56 11.21
N PHE A 202 19.24 -1.58 10.45
CA PHE A 202 17.82 -1.84 10.28
C PHE A 202 17.19 -2.33 11.58
N GLU A 203 17.88 -3.14 12.37
CA GLU A 203 17.36 -3.54 13.67
C GLU A 203 17.31 -2.36 14.67
N GLU A 204 18.30 -1.46 14.63
CA GLU A 204 18.29 -0.21 15.42
C GLU A 204 17.16 0.74 14.99
N PHE A 205 16.91 0.84 13.68
CA PHE A 205 15.78 1.57 13.10
C PHE A 205 14.45 1.08 13.66
N LEU A 206 14.22 -0.23 13.71
CA LEU A 206 13.03 -0.82 14.32
C LEU A 206 12.93 -0.50 15.81
N LYS A 207 14.02 -0.67 16.56
CA LYS A 207 14.06 -0.37 18.01
C LYS A 207 13.72 1.08 18.31
N PHE A 208 14.31 2.03 17.59
CA PHE A 208 14.10 3.46 17.77
C PHE A 208 12.64 3.84 17.54
N LEU A 209 12.04 3.40 16.43
CA LEU A 209 10.65 3.75 16.09
C LEU A 209 9.66 3.09 17.04
N ASN A 210 9.88 1.83 17.41
CA ASN A 210 9.04 1.14 18.37
C ASN A 210 9.16 1.74 19.78
N SER A 211 10.32 2.26 20.20
CA SER A 211 10.43 2.99 21.48
C SER A 211 9.61 4.30 21.51
N LYS A 212 9.25 4.82 20.33
CA LYS A 212 8.34 5.95 20.15
C LYS A 212 6.89 5.52 19.94
N ASP A 213 6.57 4.24 20.10
CA ASP A 213 5.24 3.65 19.80
C ASP A 213 4.81 3.87 18.33
N VAL A 214 5.78 3.82 17.41
CA VAL A 214 5.54 3.93 15.97
C VAL A 214 5.87 2.60 15.30
N GLY A 215 4.89 2.05 14.58
CA GLY A 215 5.07 0.83 13.79
C GLY A 215 5.80 1.09 12.48
N VAL A 216 6.48 0.06 11.97
CA VAL A 216 7.23 0.12 10.71
C VAL A 216 6.57 -0.76 9.65
N PHE A 217 6.15 -0.15 8.54
CA PHE A 217 5.70 -0.84 7.35
C PHE A 217 6.85 -1.00 6.36
N VAL A 218 7.24 -2.26 6.13
CA VAL A 218 8.30 -2.64 5.20
C VAL A 218 7.72 -2.88 3.82
N THR A 219 8.18 -2.08 2.87
CA THR A 219 8.06 -2.36 1.44
C THR A 219 9.32 -3.07 0.97
N TYR A 220 9.20 -4.29 0.46
CA TYR A 220 10.33 -4.94 -0.21
C TYR A 220 10.68 -4.21 -1.50
N ALA A 221 11.99 -4.06 -1.76
CA ALA A 221 12.50 -3.47 -2.99
C ALA A 221 11.95 -4.19 -4.23
N LYS A 222 11.59 -3.42 -5.26
CA LYS A 222 10.98 -3.91 -6.49
C LYS A 222 11.70 -3.33 -7.71
N PRO A 223 11.83 -4.09 -8.79
CA PRO A 223 12.64 -3.68 -9.94
C PRO A 223 11.83 -2.81 -10.91
N VAL A 224 11.19 -1.74 -10.43
CA VAL A 224 10.30 -0.87 -11.23
C VAL A 224 10.62 0.61 -11.05
N GLY A 225 10.15 1.45 -11.97
CA GLY A 225 10.39 2.90 -11.93
C GLY A 225 11.88 3.20 -12.02
N ASN A 226 12.42 3.98 -11.08
CA ASN A 226 13.86 4.27 -11.06
C ASN A 226 14.76 3.04 -10.78
N TRP A 227 14.17 1.92 -10.37
CA TRP A 227 14.85 0.64 -10.20
C TRP A 227 14.48 -0.38 -11.28
N GLU A 228 13.90 0.04 -12.40
CA GLU A 228 13.65 -0.86 -13.54
C GLU A 228 14.89 -1.68 -13.89
N GLY A 229 14.76 -3.01 -13.87
CA GLY A 229 15.84 -3.94 -14.18
C GLY A 229 16.93 -4.11 -13.11
N ASN A 230 16.82 -3.45 -11.95
CA ASN A 230 17.74 -3.63 -10.83
C ASN A 230 17.33 -4.85 -9.99
N TYR A 231 17.80 -6.03 -10.37
CA TYR A 231 17.47 -7.28 -9.68
C TYR A 231 18.32 -7.53 -8.42
N ASP A 232 19.42 -6.80 -8.24
CA ASP A 232 20.35 -7.00 -7.13
C ASP A 232 19.75 -6.59 -5.77
N VAL A 233 18.78 -5.68 -5.78
CA VAL A 233 18.11 -5.21 -4.55
C VAL A 233 17.03 -6.16 -4.05
N LEU A 234 16.61 -7.14 -4.86
CA LEU A 234 15.48 -8.00 -4.57
C LEU A 234 15.74 -8.97 -3.42
N VAL A 235 14.73 -9.12 -2.59
CA VAL A 235 14.73 -10.05 -1.47
C VAL A 235 14.50 -11.48 -1.95
N THR A 236 14.99 -12.43 -1.19
CA THR A 236 14.73 -13.87 -1.34
C THR A 236 13.68 -14.33 -0.32
N LYS A 237 13.15 -15.55 -0.49
CA LYS A 237 12.30 -16.17 0.54
C LYS A 237 12.93 -16.16 1.94
N LYS A 238 14.24 -16.42 2.03
CA LYS A 238 14.99 -16.40 3.29
C LYS A 238 14.99 -15.02 3.95
N ASP A 239 15.09 -13.96 3.16
CA ASP A 239 15.08 -12.58 3.64
C ASP A 239 13.69 -12.21 4.16
N MET A 240 12.62 -12.60 3.45
CA MET A 240 11.24 -12.40 3.90
C MET A 240 10.92 -13.20 5.17
N ASP A 241 11.41 -14.44 5.27
CA ASP A 241 11.25 -15.26 6.47
C ASP A 241 12.00 -14.67 7.67
N TYR A 242 13.17 -14.04 7.45
CA TYR A 242 13.84 -13.27 8.51
C TYR A 242 13.00 -12.07 8.97
N VAL A 243 12.38 -11.32 8.05
CA VAL A 243 11.45 -10.24 8.44
C VAL A 243 10.28 -10.79 9.25
N ARG A 244 9.71 -11.95 8.89
CA ARG A 244 8.67 -12.62 9.71
C ARG A 244 9.14 -13.01 11.11
N GLU A 245 10.42 -13.31 11.30
CA GLU A 245 10.97 -13.47 12.66
C GLU A 245 11.06 -12.12 13.41
N LEU A 246 11.40 -11.03 12.70
CA LEU A 246 11.39 -9.67 13.27
C LEU A 246 9.98 -9.21 13.67
N GLU A 247 8.92 -9.57 12.93
CA GLU A 247 7.51 -9.28 13.27
C GLU A 247 7.11 -9.88 14.63
N LYS A 248 7.81 -10.92 15.09
CA LYS A 248 7.59 -11.50 16.42
C LYS A 248 8.28 -10.67 17.51
N LYS A 249 9.28 -9.85 17.19
CA LYS A 249 10.07 -9.12 18.19
C LYS A 249 9.72 -7.63 18.22
N TYR A 250 9.34 -7.08 17.08
CA TYR A 250 9.12 -5.66 16.85
C TYR A 250 7.73 -5.42 16.27
N ASN A 251 7.18 -4.22 16.48
CA ASN A 251 6.03 -3.72 15.73
C ASN A 251 6.48 -3.31 14.32
N VAL A 252 6.76 -4.33 13.52
CA VAL A 252 7.12 -4.25 12.10
C VAL A 252 6.19 -5.19 11.35
N PHE A 253 5.80 -4.80 10.14
CA PHE A 253 4.92 -5.60 9.28
C PHE A 253 5.13 -5.21 7.82
N THR A 254 4.64 -6.05 6.93
CA THR A 254 4.76 -5.93 5.48
C THR A 254 3.38 -6.04 4.83
N HIS A 255 3.33 -5.92 3.50
CA HIS A 255 2.12 -6.19 2.74
C HIS A 255 1.71 -7.67 2.73
N LEU A 256 2.58 -8.59 3.17
CA LEU A 256 2.29 -10.03 3.29
C LEU A 256 1.87 -10.42 4.71
N THR A 257 1.97 -9.52 5.69
CA THR A 257 1.60 -9.81 7.08
C THR A 257 0.08 -10.02 7.18
N PRO A 258 -0.38 -11.14 7.77
CA PRO A 258 -1.80 -11.38 8.00
C PRO A 258 -2.44 -10.24 8.78
N GLY A 259 -3.69 -9.92 8.46
CA GLY A 259 -4.43 -8.83 9.11
C GLY A 259 -5.93 -9.10 9.09
N TYR A 260 -6.67 -8.57 10.07
CA TYR A 260 -8.11 -8.82 10.22
C TYR A 260 -8.50 -10.31 10.33
N GLY A 261 -7.59 -11.16 10.81
CA GLY A 261 -7.83 -12.62 10.83
C GLY A 261 -7.68 -13.30 9.46
N LEU A 262 -7.14 -12.60 8.47
CA LEU A 262 -6.99 -13.05 7.08
C LEU A 262 -5.51 -13.16 6.70
N ASP A 263 -5.14 -14.25 6.03
CA ASP A 263 -3.83 -14.43 5.38
C ASP A 263 -4.08 -14.54 3.88
N LEU A 264 -3.87 -13.46 3.14
CA LEU A 264 -4.15 -13.44 1.69
C LEU A 264 -2.92 -13.76 0.83
N GLY A 265 -1.75 -13.90 1.45
CA GLY A 265 -0.47 -13.90 0.74
C GLY A 265 -0.28 -12.61 -0.05
N CYS A 266 0.04 -12.71 -1.34
CA CYS A 266 0.02 -11.57 -2.26
C CYS A 266 -1.37 -10.90 -2.24
N ILE A 267 -1.40 -9.62 -1.86
CA ILE A 267 -2.62 -8.82 -1.68
C ILE A 267 -3.11 -8.13 -2.96
N ALA A 268 -2.41 -8.30 -4.08
CA ALA A 268 -2.74 -7.65 -5.34
C ALA A 268 -4.17 -7.98 -5.78
N VAL A 269 -4.96 -6.95 -6.08
CA VAL A 269 -6.41 -6.96 -6.34
C VAL A 269 -7.27 -7.36 -5.12
N LYS A 270 -6.81 -8.28 -4.27
CA LYS A 270 -7.59 -8.82 -3.12
C LYS A 270 -7.81 -7.80 -2.01
N ARG A 271 -6.72 -7.15 -1.59
CA ARG A 271 -6.65 -6.22 -0.46
C ARG A 271 -5.93 -4.92 -0.83
N MET A 272 -5.37 -4.81 -2.02
CA MET A 272 -4.80 -3.58 -2.54
C MET A 272 -5.06 -3.47 -4.03
N ILE A 273 -5.46 -2.28 -4.47
CA ILE A 273 -5.34 -1.83 -5.87
C ILE A 273 -4.70 -0.46 -5.88
N SER A 274 -4.16 -0.05 -7.02
CA SER A 274 -3.70 1.32 -7.21
C SER A 274 -4.50 1.98 -8.31
N VAL A 275 -4.95 3.22 -8.10
CA VAL A 275 -5.64 4.02 -9.12
C VAL A 275 -4.74 5.19 -9.48
N THR A 276 -4.35 5.29 -10.73
CA THR A 276 -3.45 6.34 -11.23
C THR A 276 -4.15 7.68 -11.39
N GLN A 277 -3.38 8.76 -11.54
CA GLN A 277 -3.89 10.11 -11.87
C GLN A 277 -4.79 10.12 -13.13
N TYR A 278 -4.63 9.12 -14.01
CA TYR A 278 -5.31 9.04 -15.30
C TYR A 278 -6.46 8.02 -15.33
N GLY A 279 -6.85 7.47 -14.17
CA GLY A 279 -7.97 6.53 -14.05
C GLY A 279 -7.61 5.05 -14.23
N ASP A 280 -6.40 4.72 -14.67
CA ASP A 280 -5.95 3.33 -14.78
C ASP A 280 -5.94 2.66 -13.39
N VAL A 281 -6.49 1.45 -13.30
CA VAL A 281 -6.47 0.61 -12.10
C VAL A 281 -5.39 -0.46 -12.24
N MET A 282 -4.39 -0.48 -11.37
CA MET A 282 -3.33 -1.48 -11.33
C MET A 282 -3.57 -2.50 -10.21
N PRO A 283 -3.10 -3.76 -10.37
CA PRO A 283 -3.34 -4.82 -9.37
C PRO A 283 -2.62 -4.54 -8.05
N CYS A 284 -1.52 -3.80 -8.06
CA CYS A 284 -0.89 -3.22 -6.88
C CYS A 284 -0.06 -1.98 -7.32
N PRO A 285 0.56 -1.23 -6.40
CA PRO A 285 1.33 -0.03 -6.75
C PRO A 285 2.56 -0.26 -7.64
N TYR A 286 2.95 -1.51 -7.88
CA TYR A 286 4.24 -1.85 -8.46
C TYR A 286 4.19 -2.80 -9.66
N ILE A 287 3.01 -3.30 -10.03
CA ILE A 287 2.85 -4.07 -11.27
C ILE A 287 2.16 -3.12 -12.23
N HIS A 288 2.93 -2.50 -13.12
CA HIS A 288 2.46 -1.44 -14.02
C HIS A 288 1.64 -1.98 -15.20
N ALA A 289 0.69 -2.87 -14.90
CA ALA A 289 -0.34 -3.33 -15.80
C ALA A 289 -1.67 -2.65 -15.44
N SER A 290 -2.31 -2.00 -16.40
CA SER A 290 -3.66 -1.46 -16.25
C SER A 290 -4.62 -2.63 -16.37
N LEU A 291 -5.50 -2.83 -15.40
CA LEU A 291 -6.60 -3.78 -15.45
C LEU A 291 -7.84 -3.19 -16.12
N GLY A 292 -7.86 -1.87 -16.35
CA GLY A 292 -9.03 -1.11 -16.78
C GLY A 292 -8.90 0.36 -16.37
N ASN A 293 -9.82 1.21 -16.83
CA ASN A 293 -9.83 2.63 -16.50
C ASN A 293 -11.20 3.05 -15.93
N VAL A 294 -11.22 3.63 -14.73
CA VAL A 294 -12.48 4.01 -14.04
C VAL A 294 -13.25 5.15 -14.72
N PHE A 295 -12.63 5.83 -15.69
CA PHE A 295 -13.31 6.81 -16.54
C PHE A 295 -14.08 6.17 -17.69
N GLU A 296 -13.79 4.91 -18.00
CA GLU A 296 -14.33 4.20 -19.17
C GLU A 296 -15.29 3.08 -18.75
N GLU A 297 -15.06 2.47 -17.59
CA GLU A 297 -15.85 1.33 -17.12
C GLU A 297 -15.96 1.28 -15.58
N PRO A 298 -16.96 0.58 -15.02
CA PRO A 298 -17.14 0.50 -13.57
C PRO A 298 -15.96 -0.15 -12.85
N LEU A 299 -15.56 0.41 -11.70
CA LEU A 299 -14.48 -0.11 -10.85
C LEU A 299 -14.68 -1.59 -10.49
N LYS A 300 -15.93 -1.98 -10.27
CA LYS A 300 -16.29 -3.37 -9.94
C LYS A 300 -15.85 -4.35 -11.03
N ASP A 301 -16.13 -4.02 -12.29
CA ASP A 301 -15.81 -4.89 -13.44
C ASP A 301 -14.29 -5.02 -13.61
N ILE A 302 -13.55 -3.94 -13.35
CA ILE A 302 -12.09 -3.93 -13.38
C ILE A 302 -11.49 -4.84 -12.29
N ILE A 303 -12.01 -4.75 -11.06
CA ILE A 303 -11.57 -5.60 -9.94
C ILE A 303 -11.91 -7.06 -10.20
N GLU A 304 -13.13 -7.36 -10.68
CA GLU A 304 -13.55 -8.73 -11.01
C GLU A 304 -12.68 -9.33 -12.12
N ARG A 305 -12.31 -8.53 -13.13
CA ARG A 305 -11.35 -8.92 -14.16
C ARG A 305 -9.98 -9.27 -13.56
N GLY A 306 -9.48 -8.43 -12.66
CA GLY A 306 -8.22 -8.69 -11.95
C GLY A 306 -8.26 -10.00 -11.16
N LEU A 307 -9.36 -10.28 -10.46
CA LEU A 307 -9.54 -11.51 -9.68
C LEU A 307 -9.63 -12.77 -10.54
N LYS A 308 -9.96 -12.66 -11.82
CA LYS A 308 -9.95 -13.80 -12.76
C LYS A 308 -8.55 -14.17 -13.24
N ILE A 309 -7.54 -13.32 -13.03
CA ILE A 309 -6.13 -13.63 -13.37
C ILE A 309 -5.55 -14.50 -12.24
N LYS A 310 -5.00 -15.68 -12.58
CA LYS A 310 -4.54 -16.70 -11.61
C LYS A 310 -3.58 -16.16 -10.55
N TRP A 311 -2.71 -15.22 -10.92
CA TRP A 311 -1.75 -14.57 -10.03
C TRP A 311 -2.40 -13.72 -8.92
N PHE A 312 -3.57 -13.15 -9.20
CA PHE A 312 -4.27 -12.24 -8.29
C PHE A 312 -5.50 -12.88 -7.66
N GLY A 313 -6.10 -13.88 -8.32
CA GLY A 313 -7.23 -14.64 -7.81
C GLY A 313 -6.84 -15.82 -6.93
N LYS A 314 -5.69 -16.45 -7.12
CA LYS A 314 -5.25 -17.59 -6.27
C LYS A 314 -4.38 -17.14 -5.11
N TYR A 315 -4.23 -18.00 -4.10
CA TYR A 315 -3.29 -17.72 -3.00
C TYR A 315 -1.84 -17.91 -3.44
N VAL A 316 -1.03 -16.86 -3.26
CA VAL A 316 0.41 -16.84 -3.53
C VAL A 316 1.11 -16.42 -2.25
N ASP A 317 2.00 -17.25 -1.70
CA ASP A 317 2.61 -17.05 -0.37
C ASP A 317 3.87 -16.17 -0.39
N THR A 318 4.04 -15.41 -1.46
CA THR A 318 5.17 -14.51 -1.72
C THR A 318 4.73 -13.21 -2.38
N CYS A 319 5.64 -12.25 -2.49
CA CYS A 319 5.44 -11.06 -3.30
C CYS A 319 5.85 -11.34 -4.75
N LEU A 320 4.87 -11.33 -5.65
CA LEU A 320 5.06 -11.59 -7.08
C LEU A 320 6.16 -10.73 -7.73
N ILE A 321 6.30 -9.49 -7.27
CA ILE A 321 7.14 -8.48 -7.93
C ILE A 321 8.34 -8.07 -7.06
N ALA A 322 8.58 -8.76 -5.94
CA ALA A 322 9.77 -8.55 -5.11
C ALA A 322 10.60 -9.83 -4.90
N GLU A 323 10.02 -11.02 -5.15
CA GLU A 323 10.74 -12.29 -4.95
C GLU A 323 10.44 -13.37 -6.00
N ASP A 324 9.23 -13.41 -6.58
CA ASP A 324 8.89 -14.42 -7.60
C ASP A 324 9.61 -14.12 -8.94
N LYS A 325 10.75 -14.79 -9.15
CA LYS A 325 11.55 -14.60 -10.36
C LYS A 325 10.80 -14.92 -11.65
N HIS A 326 9.98 -15.96 -11.64
CA HIS A 326 9.24 -16.34 -12.84
C HIS A 326 8.24 -15.25 -13.22
N PHE A 327 7.50 -14.72 -12.23
CA PHE A 327 6.58 -13.63 -12.48
C PHE A 327 7.32 -12.37 -12.99
N ILE A 328 8.42 -12.00 -12.34
CA ILE A 328 9.23 -10.83 -12.71
C ILE A 328 9.77 -10.99 -14.13
N GLU A 329 10.33 -12.14 -14.49
CA GLU A 329 10.91 -12.37 -15.82
C GLU A 329 9.84 -12.43 -16.91
N GLU A 330 8.75 -13.19 -16.70
CA GLU A 330 7.76 -13.45 -17.75
C GLU A 330 6.74 -12.31 -17.93
N TYR A 331 6.34 -11.63 -16.85
CA TYR A 331 5.26 -10.64 -16.91
C TYR A 331 5.78 -9.22 -16.81
N ASP A 332 6.76 -8.95 -15.94
CA ASP A 332 7.26 -7.58 -15.77
C ASP A 332 8.32 -7.27 -16.82
N SER A 333 9.43 -8.01 -16.82
CA SER A 333 10.57 -7.76 -17.69
C SER A 333 10.25 -7.90 -19.18
N LYS A 334 9.57 -8.97 -19.59
CA LYS A 334 9.24 -9.17 -21.02
C LYS A 334 8.05 -8.33 -21.48
N ARG A 335 7.00 -8.23 -20.67
CA ARG A 335 5.70 -7.69 -21.13
C ARG A 335 5.47 -6.23 -20.70
N ILE A 336 6.06 -5.75 -19.60
CA ILE A 336 5.89 -4.38 -19.10
C ILE A 336 7.09 -3.47 -19.41
N TYR A 337 8.33 -3.91 -19.13
CA TYR A 337 9.52 -3.05 -19.24
C TYR A 337 9.77 -2.49 -20.64
N GLY A 338 10.68 -1.52 -20.67
CA GLY A 338 11.07 -0.75 -21.84
C GLY A 338 10.28 0.53 -21.97
N ASN A 339 10.52 1.27 -23.05
CA ASN A 339 9.90 2.58 -23.31
C ASN A 339 8.43 2.48 -23.78
N LYS A 340 7.66 1.57 -23.18
CA LYS A 340 6.22 1.44 -23.42
C LYS A 340 5.46 2.48 -22.59
N PRO A 341 4.33 3.01 -23.09
CA PRO A 341 3.44 3.80 -22.24
C PRO A 341 2.94 2.95 -21.06
N LEU A 342 3.19 3.43 -19.84
CA LEU A 342 2.75 2.77 -18.60
C LEU A 342 1.51 3.46 -18.02
N PRO A 343 0.62 2.71 -17.33
CA PRO A 343 0.63 1.25 -17.24
C PRO A 343 0.23 0.56 -18.55
N VAL A 344 0.76 -0.64 -18.79
CA VAL A 344 0.48 -1.45 -20.00
C VAL A 344 -0.89 -2.11 -19.88
N PRO A 345 -1.76 -2.06 -20.91
CA PRO A 345 -3.08 -2.71 -20.84
C PRO A 345 -2.99 -4.22 -20.55
N TRP A 346 -3.86 -4.72 -19.66
CA TRP A 346 -3.84 -6.10 -19.16
C TRP A 346 -3.80 -7.15 -20.27
N PHE A 347 -4.53 -6.95 -21.37
CA PHE A 347 -4.60 -7.89 -22.49
C PHE A 347 -3.29 -7.99 -23.30
N LYS A 348 -2.31 -7.11 -23.03
CA LYS A 348 -0.93 -7.23 -23.54
C LYS A 348 0.03 -7.89 -22.54
N VAL A 349 -0.39 -8.02 -21.28
CA VAL A 349 0.42 -8.58 -20.18
C VAL A 349 -0.03 -9.99 -19.83
N PHE A 350 -1.32 -10.30 -19.89
CA PHE A 350 -1.88 -11.59 -19.52
C PHE A 350 -2.58 -12.22 -20.73
N ASP A 351 -2.28 -13.49 -20.99
CA ASP A 351 -2.89 -14.27 -22.07
C ASP A 351 -3.97 -15.23 -21.54
N GLU A 352 -4.63 -15.97 -22.42
CA GLU A 352 -5.73 -16.89 -22.06
C GLU A 352 -5.33 -17.94 -21.01
N ASN A 353 -4.05 -18.34 -20.95
CA ASN A 353 -3.56 -19.32 -19.99
C ASN A 353 -3.31 -18.73 -18.60
N ASP A 354 -3.47 -17.41 -18.45
CA ASP A 354 -3.32 -16.70 -17.19
C ASP A 354 -4.63 -16.54 -16.41
N TYR A 355 -5.75 -16.99 -16.99
CA TYR A 355 -7.07 -16.90 -16.36
C TYR A 355 -7.43 -18.18 -15.60
N ILE A 356 -8.12 -18.00 -14.46
CA ILE A 356 -8.67 -19.09 -13.66
C ILE A 356 -9.79 -19.76 -14.44
N LYS A 357 -9.76 -21.09 -14.52
CA LYS A 357 -10.84 -21.87 -15.15
C LYS A 357 -12.06 -21.91 -14.21
N ASP A 358 -13.28 -21.85 -14.74
CA ASP A 358 -14.52 -21.77 -13.95
C ASP A 358 -14.72 -22.93 -12.94
N GLU A 359 -14.07 -24.06 -13.17
CA GLU A 359 -14.08 -25.25 -12.32
C GLU A 359 -13.17 -25.12 -11.07
N GLU A 360 -12.25 -24.16 -11.06
CA GLU A 360 -11.30 -23.89 -9.97
C GLU A 360 -11.84 -22.89 -8.93
N LYS A 361 -13.17 -22.65 -8.91
CA LYS A 361 -13.81 -21.64 -8.06
C LYS A 361 -13.31 -21.65 -6.61
N LEU A 362 -13.00 -20.44 -6.16
CA LEU A 362 -12.34 -20.05 -4.91
C LEU A 362 -12.90 -20.79 -3.69
N LYS A 363 -12.21 -21.84 -3.28
CA LYS A 363 -12.40 -22.47 -1.97
C LYS A 363 -11.55 -21.72 -0.94
N THR A 364 -12.09 -21.52 0.25
CA THR A 364 -11.31 -20.99 1.38
C THR A 364 -10.84 -22.13 2.28
N GLU A 365 -9.79 -21.87 3.05
CA GLU A 365 -9.29 -22.78 4.09
C GLU A 365 -8.76 -21.99 5.29
N LYS A 366 -8.67 -22.65 6.45
CA LYS A 366 -8.02 -22.07 7.64
C LYS A 366 -6.58 -22.57 7.75
N THR A 367 -5.65 -21.67 8.01
CA THR A 367 -4.25 -22.00 8.30
C THR A 367 -4.13 -22.68 9.67
N LYS A 368 -2.95 -23.27 9.96
CA LYS A 368 -2.65 -23.84 11.29
C LYS A 368 -2.80 -22.82 12.43
N ASN A 369 -2.61 -21.53 12.14
CA ASN A 369 -2.72 -20.43 13.10
C ASN A 369 -4.12 -19.79 13.12
N GLY A 370 -5.11 -20.39 12.45
CA GLY A 370 -6.51 -19.94 12.48
C GLY A 370 -6.91 -18.89 11.44
N TYR A 371 -5.95 -18.30 10.71
CA TYR A 371 -6.25 -17.32 9.65
C TYR A 371 -7.04 -17.94 8.49
N LEU A 372 -8.02 -17.21 7.96
CA LEU A 372 -8.73 -17.60 6.72
C LEU A 372 -7.92 -17.17 5.49
N ARG A 373 -7.83 -18.04 4.49
CA ARG A 373 -7.20 -17.74 3.19
C ARG A 373 -7.92 -18.39 2.02
N TRP A 374 -7.66 -17.90 0.81
CA TRP A 374 -8.02 -18.61 -0.42
C TRP A 374 -7.11 -19.82 -0.62
N ARG A 375 -7.60 -20.86 -1.32
CA ARG A 375 -6.76 -22.02 -1.67
C ARG A 375 -5.74 -21.65 -2.76
N LYS A 376 -4.67 -22.44 -2.80
CA LYS A 376 -3.61 -22.37 -3.81
C LYS A 376 -4.13 -22.72 -5.20
#